data_AF-C7NFM0-F1
#
_entry.id   AF-C7NFM0-F1
#
_cell.length_a   1.000
_cell.length_b   1.000
_cell.length_c   1.000
_cell.angle_alpha   90.00
_cell.angle_beta   90.00
_cell.angle_gamma   90.00
#
_symmetry.space_group_name_H-M   'P 1'
#
loop_
_entity.id
_entity.type
_entity.pdbx_description
1 polymer ?
#
loop_
_entity_poly.entity_id
_entity_poly.type
_entity_poly.pdbx_seq_one_letter_code
_entity_poly.pdbx_strand_id
1 'polypeptide(L)'
;MPTGKVKWFDADKGFGFVGDDAGSDVFLRASALPAGVTTLRPGTRLEYSIVQGRKGDQAMHVEVLDAPPSVQRGRTLRDRKPADDMAVVVEDLIRLLDDASNQLRKGRYPDARHGQTLAKALRAVADQFEAGR
;
A
#
# COMPACT_ATOMS: atom_id res chain seq x y z
N MET A 1 21.30 7.13 9.32
CA MET A 1 21.84 7.69 8.07
C MET A 1 20.79 8.64 7.47
N PRO A 2 21.06 9.46 6.44
CA PRO A 2 20.01 10.28 5.85
C PRO A 2 18.88 9.43 5.27
N THR A 3 17.66 10.00 5.28
CA THR A 3 16.47 9.36 4.73
C THR A 3 15.79 10.30 3.76
N GLY A 4 15.13 9.73 2.75
CA GLY A 4 14.47 10.50 1.72
C GLY A 4 13.37 9.71 1.03
N LYS A 5 12.68 10.36 0.09
CA LYS A 5 11.61 9.75 -0.70
C LYS A 5 12.00 9.72 -2.17
N VAL A 6 11.77 8.60 -2.82
CA VAL A 6 11.98 8.47 -4.26
C VAL A 6 11.09 9.47 -4.98
N LYS A 7 11.68 10.42 -5.73
CA LYS A 7 10.94 11.33 -6.60
C LYS A 7 10.48 10.59 -7.84
N TRP A 8 11.41 9.86 -8.46
CA TRP A 8 11.16 9.00 -9.61
C TRP A 8 12.32 8.02 -9.80
N PHE A 9 12.06 6.91 -10.49
CA PHE A 9 13.07 5.92 -10.86
C PHE A 9 12.71 5.31 -12.22
N ASP A 10 13.68 5.26 -13.12
CA ASP A 10 13.56 4.63 -14.44
C ASP A 10 14.32 3.30 -14.39
N ALA A 11 13.57 2.20 -14.31
CA ALA A 11 14.15 0.85 -14.19
C ALA A 11 14.85 0.40 -15.47
N ASP A 12 14.38 0.85 -16.64
CA ASP A 12 14.97 0.50 -17.93
C ASP A 12 16.35 1.17 -18.08
N LYS A 13 16.49 2.40 -17.60
CA LYS A 13 17.78 3.12 -17.58
C LYS A 13 18.62 2.83 -16.34
N GLY A 14 18.04 2.23 -15.31
CA GLY A 14 18.72 1.86 -14.06
C GLY A 14 19.12 3.03 -13.16
N PHE A 15 18.39 4.14 -13.19
CA PHE A 15 18.66 5.28 -12.31
C PHE A 15 17.41 6.12 -11.97
N GLY A 16 17.51 6.93 -10.92
CA GLY A 16 16.48 7.84 -10.48
C GLY A 16 17.00 8.90 -9.52
N PHE A 17 16.07 9.57 -8.85
CA PHE A 17 16.38 10.59 -7.84
C PHE A 17 15.55 10.40 -6.58
N VAL A 18 16.17 10.71 -5.46
CA VAL A 18 15.57 10.75 -4.13
C VAL A 18 15.56 12.20 -3.67
N GLY A 19 14.39 12.68 -3.27
CA GLY A 19 14.30 13.94 -2.54
C GLY A 19 14.69 13.68 -1.09
N ASP A 20 15.80 14.26 -0.67
CA ASP A 20 16.24 14.25 0.72
C ASP A 20 15.30 15.10 1.56
N ASP A 21 15.15 14.76 2.84
CA ASP A 21 14.30 15.54 3.75
C ASP A 21 14.84 16.96 3.99
N ALA A 22 16.13 17.22 3.74
CA ALA A 22 16.70 18.56 3.76
C ALA A 22 16.42 19.38 2.49
N GLY A 23 15.65 18.83 1.53
CA GLY A 23 15.21 19.52 0.31
C GLY A 23 16.19 19.44 -0.87
N SER A 24 17.26 18.65 -0.75
CA SER A 24 18.24 18.43 -1.82
C SER A 24 17.90 17.17 -2.63
N ASP A 25 18.28 17.13 -3.90
CA ASP A 25 18.07 15.95 -4.74
C ASP A 25 19.32 15.09 -4.82
N VAL A 26 19.16 13.82 -4.44
CA VAL A 26 20.23 12.83 -4.38
C VAL A 26 20.08 11.83 -5.52
N PHE A 27 21.15 11.65 -6.30
CA PHE A 27 21.18 10.73 -7.41
C PHE A 27 21.20 9.27 -6.95
N LEU A 28 20.34 8.43 -7.53
CA LEU A 28 20.20 7.02 -7.17
C LEU A 28 20.48 6.11 -8.38
N ARG A 29 21.45 5.20 -8.26
CA ARG A 29 21.69 4.14 -9.25
C ARG A 29 21.07 2.82 -8.81
N ALA A 30 20.62 2.02 -9.77
CA ALA A 30 20.15 0.66 -9.54
C ALA A 30 21.19 -0.21 -8.80
N SER A 31 22.48 0.01 -9.05
CA SER A 31 23.57 -0.71 -8.38
C SER A 31 23.68 -0.44 -6.87
N ALA A 32 23.08 0.65 -6.39
CA ALA A 32 23.07 1.00 -4.97
C ALA A 32 21.88 0.36 -4.23
N LEU A 33 20.93 -0.22 -4.96
CA LEU A 33 19.75 -0.87 -4.39
C LEU A 33 20.11 -2.22 -3.74
N PRO A 34 19.35 -2.66 -2.74
CA PRO A 34 19.48 -4.00 -2.18
C PRO A 34 19.34 -5.08 -3.25
N ALA A 35 20.01 -6.22 -3.03
CA ALA A 35 19.87 -7.38 -3.89
C ALA A 35 18.39 -7.82 -4.00
N GLY A 36 17.92 -8.03 -5.23
CA GLY A 36 16.53 -8.38 -5.52
C GLY A 36 15.59 -7.19 -5.75
N VAL A 37 16.02 -5.95 -5.48
CA VAL A 37 15.24 -4.75 -5.78
C VAL A 37 15.67 -4.20 -7.14
N THR A 38 14.79 -4.32 -8.13
CA THR A 38 15.04 -3.86 -9.50
C THR A 38 14.28 -2.60 -9.87
N THR A 39 13.31 -2.18 -9.06
CA THR A 39 12.47 -1.01 -9.31
C THR A 39 12.04 -0.33 -8.02
N LEU A 40 11.73 0.97 -8.10
CA LEU A 40 11.26 1.79 -6.99
C LEU A 40 10.08 2.64 -7.45
N ARG A 41 9.06 2.75 -6.58
CA ARG A 41 7.91 3.60 -6.83
C ARG A 41 8.16 5.02 -6.32
N PRO A 42 7.66 6.05 -7.01
CA PRO A 42 7.62 7.40 -6.45
C PRO A 42 6.95 7.40 -5.05
N GLY A 43 7.57 8.08 -4.09
CA GLY A 43 7.13 8.17 -2.71
C GLY A 43 7.68 7.09 -1.77
N THR A 44 8.36 6.04 -2.28
CA THR A 44 9.02 5.04 -1.44
C THR A 44 10.07 5.69 -0.53
N ARG A 45 10.02 5.37 0.76
CA ARG A 45 10.96 5.87 1.78
C ARG A 45 12.22 5.02 1.76
N LEU A 46 13.37 5.68 1.70
CA LEU A 46 14.68 5.05 1.70
C LEU A 46 15.52 5.60 2.84
N GLU A 47 16.35 4.75 3.42
CA GLU A 47 17.56 5.16 4.15
C GLU A 47 18.76 4.93 3.24
N TYR A 48 19.71 5.85 3.25
CA TYR A 48 20.91 5.77 2.43
C TYR A 48 22.04 6.57 3.07
N SER A 49 23.24 6.38 2.56
CA SER A 49 24.39 7.24 2.79
C SER A 49 24.61 8.14 1.58
N ILE A 50 25.07 9.38 1.80
CA ILE A 50 25.38 10.32 0.72
C ILE A 50 26.88 10.32 0.49
N VAL A 51 27.29 10.22 -0.77
CA VAL A 51 28.68 10.37 -1.21
C VAL A 51 28.74 11.40 -2.34
N GLN A 52 29.77 12.25 -2.33
CA GLN A 52 30.01 13.18 -3.43
C GLN A 52 30.45 12.43 -4.69
N GLY A 53 29.59 12.42 -5.71
CA GLY A 53 29.85 11.83 -7.00
C GLY A 53 30.16 12.87 -8.08
N ARG A 54 30.54 12.40 -9.27
CA ARG A 54 30.80 13.26 -10.45
C ARG A 54 29.59 14.07 -10.91
N LYS A 55 28.38 13.69 -10.49
CA LYS A 55 27.10 14.32 -10.85
C LYS A 55 26.42 15.02 -9.66
N GLY A 56 27.17 15.29 -8.60
CA GLY A 56 26.63 15.75 -7.32
C GLY A 56 26.40 14.61 -6.34
N ASP A 57 25.58 14.87 -5.34
CA ASP A 57 25.32 13.94 -4.24
C ASP A 57 24.68 12.64 -4.73
N GLN A 58 25.26 11.51 -4.32
CA GLN A 58 24.86 10.19 -4.75
C GLN A 58 24.51 9.30 -3.55
N ALA A 59 23.38 8.61 -3.64
CA ALA A 59 22.93 7.64 -2.66
C ALA A 59 23.71 6.32 -2.78
N MET A 60 24.23 5.84 -1.65
CA MET A 60 24.96 4.59 -1.46
C MET A 60 24.38 3.83 -0.26
N HIS A 61 24.63 2.52 -0.16
CA HIS A 61 24.12 1.69 0.94
C HIS A 61 22.61 1.92 1.16
N VAL A 62 21.82 1.77 0.10
CA VAL A 62 20.39 2.07 0.14
C VAL A 62 19.66 0.93 0.81
N GLU A 63 18.83 1.25 1.80
CA GLU A 63 17.85 0.35 2.41
C GLU A 63 16.45 0.86 2.13
N VAL A 64 15.56 -0.06 1.74
CA VAL A 64 14.15 0.27 1.49
C VAL A 64 13.38 0.15 2.79
N LEU A 65 12.84 1.27 3.27
CA LEU A 65 12.22 1.37 4.60
C LEU A 65 10.69 1.20 4.62
N ASP A 66 10.01 1.09 3.46
CA ASP A 66 8.54 1.07 3.27
C ASP A 66 7.71 0.95 4.59
N ALA A 67 6.99 1.95 5.10
CA ALA A 67 6.40 3.14 4.45
C ALA A 67 6.10 4.30 5.44
N PRO A 68 6.01 5.56 4.96
CA PRO A 68 5.13 6.55 5.57
C PRO A 68 3.67 6.11 5.38
N PRO A 69 2.72 6.47 6.28
CA PRO A 69 1.30 6.22 6.04
C PRO A 69 0.97 6.83 4.69
N SER A 70 0.49 5.99 3.77
CA SER A 70 0.09 6.43 2.44
C SER A 70 -0.87 7.61 2.59
N VAL A 71 -0.86 8.55 1.66
CA VAL A 71 -1.94 9.56 1.57
C VAL A 71 -3.29 8.85 1.45
N GLN A 72 -3.31 7.60 0.98
CA GLN A 72 -4.43 6.68 1.12
C GLN A 72 -4.78 6.38 2.58
N ARG A 73 -3.85 6.07 3.49
CA ARG A 73 -4.13 5.86 4.93
C ARG A 73 -4.79 7.08 5.60
N GLY A 74 -4.30 8.28 5.29
CA GLY A 74 -4.93 9.52 5.74
C GLY A 74 -6.31 9.77 5.13
N ARG A 75 -6.57 9.22 3.94
CA ARG A 75 -7.88 9.24 3.27
C ARG A 75 -8.79 8.13 3.79
N THR A 76 -8.30 6.90 4.00
CA THR A 76 -9.04 5.73 4.46
C THR A 76 -9.49 5.90 5.90
N LEU A 77 -8.69 6.54 6.76
CA LEU A 77 -9.11 6.93 8.11
C LEU A 77 -10.22 8.00 8.08
N ARG A 78 -10.19 8.92 7.10
CA ARG A 78 -11.27 9.91 6.89
C ARG A 78 -12.53 9.29 6.28
N ASP A 79 -12.35 8.28 5.44
CA ASP A 79 -13.41 7.54 4.75
C ASP A 79 -13.93 6.36 5.59
N ARG A 80 -13.40 6.16 6.80
CA ARG A 80 -13.84 5.14 7.74
C ARG A 80 -15.20 5.53 8.30
N LYS A 81 -16.16 4.63 8.15
CA LYS A 81 -17.49 4.79 8.74
C LYS A 81 -17.40 4.81 10.28
N PRO A 82 -18.28 5.59 10.96
CA PRO A 82 -18.49 5.49 12.39
C PRO A 82 -18.76 4.05 12.84
N ALA A 83 -18.45 3.75 14.11
CA ALA A 83 -18.59 2.39 14.65
C ALA A 83 -20.04 1.90 14.60
N ASP A 84 -21.01 2.76 14.92
CA ASP A 84 -22.44 2.41 14.89
C ASP A 84 -22.91 2.07 13.47
N ASP A 85 -22.48 2.86 12.47
CA ASP A 85 -22.77 2.57 11.06
C ASP A 85 -22.13 1.26 10.59
N MET A 86 -20.91 0.97 11.05
CA MET A 86 -20.24 -0.29 10.74
C MET A 86 -20.93 -1.48 11.39
N ALA A 87 -21.48 -1.32 12.60
CA ALA A 87 -22.24 -2.38 13.26
C ALA A 87 -23.45 -2.80 12.41
N VAL A 88 -24.20 -1.83 11.88
CA VAL A 88 -25.33 -2.11 10.96
C VAL A 88 -24.88 -2.86 9.71
N VAL A 89 -23.78 -2.42 9.08
CA VAL A 89 -23.24 -3.08 7.88
C VAL A 89 -22.79 -4.51 8.17
N VAL A 90 -22.16 -4.74 9.33
CA VAL A 90 -21.72 -6.08 9.77
C VAL A 90 -22.92 -6.97 10.07
N GLU A 91 -23.97 -6.46 10.71
CA GLU A 91 -25.21 -7.21 10.94
C GLU A 91 -25.85 -7.67 9.62
N ASP A 92 -25.92 -6.79 8.62
CA ASP A 92 -26.43 -7.16 7.29
C ASP A 92 -25.56 -8.20 6.60
N LEU A 93 -24.22 -8.11 6.73
CA LEU A 93 -23.30 -9.12 6.22
C LEU A 93 -23.48 -10.47 6.93
N ILE A 94 -23.70 -10.49 8.24
CA ILE A 94 -23.98 -11.72 9.00
C ILE A 94 -25.23 -12.39 8.45
N ARG A 95 -26.33 -11.64 8.26
CA ARG A 95 -27.57 -12.18 7.69
C ARG A 95 -27.33 -12.79 6.30
N LEU A 96 -26.59 -12.10 5.45
CA LEU A 96 -26.26 -12.58 4.10
C LEU A 96 -25.40 -13.85 4.12
N LEU A 97 -24.46 -13.94 5.07
CA LEU A 97 -23.63 -15.12 5.28
C LEU A 97 -24.43 -16.30 5.82
N ASP A 98 -25.38 -16.06 6.72
CA ASP A 98 -26.27 -17.10 7.25
C ASP A 98 -27.15 -17.69 6.15
N ASP A 99 -27.69 -16.86 5.26
CA ASP A 99 -28.44 -17.33 4.10
C ASP A 99 -27.59 -18.18 3.16
N ALA A 100 -26.35 -17.73 2.85
CA ALA A 100 -25.41 -18.50 2.05
C ALA A 100 -25.04 -19.83 2.74
N SER A 101 -24.79 -19.81 4.05
CA SER A 101 -24.51 -21.00 4.87
C SER A 101 -25.67 -21.99 4.82
N ASN A 102 -26.91 -21.52 4.91
CA ASN A 102 -28.11 -22.35 4.83
C ASN A 102 -28.29 -22.98 3.44
N GLN A 103 -27.91 -22.30 2.36
CA GLN A 103 -27.91 -22.88 1.02
C GLN A 103 -26.83 -23.96 0.88
N LEU A 104 -25.63 -23.68 1.36
CA LEU A 104 -24.49 -24.61 1.33
C LEU A 104 -24.79 -25.89 2.11
N ARG A 105 -25.44 -25.77 3.28
CA ARG A 105 -25.91 -26.92 4.07
C ARG A 105 -26.91 -27.80 3.31
N LYS A 106 -27.64 -27.22 2.35
CA LYS A 106 -28.55 -27.94 1.45
C LYS A 106 -27.84 -28.46 0.19
N GLY A 107 -26.50 -28.44 0.15
CA GLY A 107 -25.68 -28.90 -0.98
C GLY A 107 -25.70 -27.97 -2.17
N ARG A 108 -26.12 -26.70 -2.00
CA ARG A 108 -26.24 -25.73 -3.10
C ARG A 108 -25.41 -24.49 -2.82
N TYR A 109 -24.59 -24.09 -3.79
CA TYR A 109 -23.91 -22.80 -3.72
C TYR A 109 -24.89 -21.68 -4.09
N PRO A 110 -24.68 -20.45 -3.57
CA PRO A 110 -25.35 -19.26 -4.08
C PRO A 110 -25.12 -19.12 -5.58
N ASP A 111 -26.12 -18.63 -6.30
CA ASP A 111 -25.96 -18.34 -7.72
C ASP A 111 -24.93 -17.22 -7.96
N ALA A 112 -24.53 -17.02 -9.22
CA ALA A 112 -23.50 -16.06 -9.58
C ALA A 112 -23.80 -14.62 -9.13
N ARG A 113 -25.07 -14.20 -9.12
CA ARG A 113 -25.46 -12.84 -8.70
C ARG A 113 -25.35 -12.70 -7.19
N HIS A 114 -25.91 -13.64 -6.44
CA HIS A 114 -25.83 -13.66 -4.98
C HIS A 114 -24.39 -13.80 -4.50
N GLY A 115 -23.58 -14.64 -5.15
CA GLY A 115 -22.15 -14.79 -4.86
C GLY A 115 -21.35 -13.51 -5.10
N GLN A 116 -21.62 -12.77 -6.18
CA GLN A 116 -20.98 -11.48 -6.44
C GLN A 116 -21.35 -10.44 -5.38
N THR A 117 -22.62 -10.38 -4.99
CA THR A 117 -23.10 -9.47 -3.93
C THR A 117 -22.41 -9.78 -2.60
N LEU A 118 -22.37 -11.05 -2.21
CA LEU A 118 -21.70 -11.49 -0.99
C LEU A 118 -20.21 -11.16 -1.00
N ALA A 119 -19.52 -11.44 -2.11
CA ALA A 119 -18.10 -11.13 -2.25
C ALA A 119 -17.83 -9.63 -2.19
N LYS A 120 -18.71 -8.81 -2.79
CA LYS A 120 -18.61 -7.35 -2.73
C LYS A 120 -18.81 -6.83 -1.30
N ALA A 121 -19.79 -7.35 -0.58
CA ALA A 121 -20.06 -6.98 0.81
C ALA A 121 -18.87 -7.34 1.73
N LEU A 122 -18.33 -8.55 1.61
CA LEU A 122 -17.15 -9.00 2.36
C LEU A 122 -15.94 -8.09 2.12
N ARG A 123 -15.64 -7.75 0.87
CA ARG A 123 -14.52 -6.85 0.53
C ARG A 123 -14.75 -5.44 1.08
N ALA A 124 -15.94 -4.89 0.89
CA ALA A 124 -16.27 -3.56 1.39
C ALA A 124 -16.13 -3.46 2.92
N VAL A 125 -16.50 -4.50 3.65
CA VAL A 125 -16.29 -4.57 5.10
C VAL A 125 -14.79 -4.70 5.41
N ALA A 126 -14.07 -5.61 4.76
CA ALA A 126 -12.63 -5.78 4.96
C ALA A 126 -11.85 -4.48 4.76
N ASP A 127 -12.14 -3.74 3.67
CA ASP A 127 -11.52 -2.45 3.36
C ASP A 127 -11.71 -1.44 4.52
N GLN A 128 -12.89 -1.40 5.15
CA GLN A 128 -13.19 -0.51 6.27
C GLN A 128 -12.47 -0.90 7.57
N PHE A 129 -12.21 -2.19 7.80
CA PHE A 129 -11.45 -2.66 8.96
C PHE A 129 -9.94 -2.46 8.77
N GLU A 130 -9.43 -2.62 7.55
CA GLU A 130 -8.03 -2.37 7.20
C GLU A 130 -7.70 -0.88 7.18
N ALA A 131 -8.66 -0.03 6.80
CA ALA A 131 -8.54 1.43 6.83
C ALA A 131 -8.14 2.01 8.20
N GLY A 132 -8.37 1.27 9.29
CA GLY A 132 -8.08 1.67 10.66
C GLY A 132 -6.77 1.14 11.27
N ARG A 133 -5.97 0.35 10.53
CA ARG A 133 -4.64 -0.14 10.96
C ARG A 133 -3.52 0.63 10.27
#